data_AF-A0A6L6BBS8-F1
#
_entry.id   AF-A0A6L6BBS8-F1
#
_cell.length_a   1.000
_cell.length_b   1.000
_cell.length_c   1.000
_cell.angle_alpha   90.00
_cell.angle_beta   90.00
_cell.angle_gamma   90.00
#
_symmetry.space_group_name_H-M   'P 1'
#
loop_
_entity.id
_entity.type
_entity.pdbx_description
1 polymer ?
#
loop_
_entity_poly.entity_id
_entity_poly.type
_entity_poly.pdbx_seq_one_letter_code
_entity_poly.pdbx_strand_id
1 'polypeptide(L)'
;MKSLFGRRSAIVTAVIATALVISGCSSSVNDSAGGASGDCGSYAIAMHAWGGYTASAQVVAEVAKQELGCTITQTTLEEGPVTYDAMEAGTIDVVIEDWGGGRWKDWTDRGAVVEAGENGNIGIIGMYVAPWMVEKYPDITDSKNLNKYADLFKTADSGGKGAWFEGPTGYTTIGEKMV
;
A
#
# COMPACT_ATOMS: atom_id res chain seq x y z
N MET A 1 -58.58 -0.01 61.52
CA MET A 1 -58.56 0.55 62.89
C MET A 1 -57.19 1.16 63.13
N LYS A 2 -57.16 2.39 63.63
CA LYS A 2 -55.99 3.28 63.77
C LYS A 2 -55.15 2.92 65.00
N SER A 3 -53.82 3.03 64.89
CA SER A 3 -52.91 3.41 66.00
C SER A 3 -51.55 3.76 65.36
N LEU A 4 -51.22 5.03 65.13
CA LEU A 4 -50.72 6.07 66.04
C LEU A 4 -49.21 5.97 66.32
N PHE A 5 -48.48 6.82 65.57
CA PHE A 5 -47.39 7.70 65.99
C PHE A 5 -46.43 7.27 67.12
N GLY A 6 -45.16 7.10 66.74
CA GLY A 6 -44.00 7.25 67.61
C GLY A 6 -42.86 7.95 66.86
N ARG A 7 -42.85 9.29 66.88
CA ARG A 7 -41.72 10.13 66.44
C ARG A 7 -40.65 10.13 67.53
N ARG A 8 -39.41 9.74 67.21
CA ARG A 8 -38.19 10.20 67.91
C ARG A 8 -37.09 10.48 66.90
N SER A 9 -36.30 11.48 67.25
CA SER A 9 -35.56 12.39 66.38
C SER A 9 -34.24 11.84 65.83
N ALA A 10 -33.90 12.37 64.65
CA ALA A 10 -32.60 12.82 64.14
C ALA A 10 -31.29 12.21 64.70
N ILE A 11 -30.40 11.78 63.81
CA ILE A 11 -29.19 12.54 63.41
C ILE A 11 -28.53 11.85 62.19
N VAL A 12 -27.95 12.71 61.36
CA VAL A 12 -27.33 12.53 60.04
C VAL A 12 -26.00 11.79 60.13
N THR A 13 -25.75 10.83 59.21
CA THR A 13 -24.42 10.65 58.59
C THR A 13 -24.60 10.19 57.14
N ALA A 14 -24.14 11.02 56.22
CA ALA A 14 -24.07 10.77 54.79
C ALA A 14 -22.84 9.92 54.43
N VAL A 15 -22.99 8.96 53.50
CA VAL A 15 -21.95 8.66 52.49
C VAL A 15 -22.65 8.26 51.20
N ILE A 16 -22.33 9.00 50.14
CA ILE A 16 -22.76 8.88 48.75
C ILE A 16 -21.83 7.89 48.04
N ALA A 17 -22.37 6.94 47.28
CA ALA A 17 -21.70 6.24 46.19
C ALA A 17 -22.75 5.43 45.41
N THR A 18 -22.87 5.41 44.08
CA THR A 18 -22.33 6.20 42.98
C THR A 18 -23.31 5.99 41.82
N ALA A 19 -23.51 7.02 41.02
CA ALA A 19 -24.52 7.09 39.97
C ALA A 19 -24.29 6.10 38.82
N LEU A 20 -25.42 5.68 38.27
CA LEU A 20 -25.61 4.93 37.03
C LEU A 20 -25.64 5.91 35.83
N VAL A 21 -25.46 5.35 34.62
CA VAL A 21 -25.80 5.88 33.27
C VAL A 21 -24.75 6.88 32.68
N ILE A 22 -24.33 6.91 31.40
CA ILE A 22 -24.96 6.76 30.07
C ILE A 22 -23.91 6.49 28.96
N SER A 23 -24.25 5.65 27.97
CA SER A 23 -23.62 5.57 26.63
C SER A 23 -23.86 6.82 25.78
N GLY A 24 -22.84 7.36 25.11
CA GLY A 24 -23.04 8.36 24.05
C GLY A 24 -21.74 8.87 23.42
N CYS A 25 -21.67 8.79 22.09
CA CYS A 25 -20.56 9.11 21.19
C CYS A 25 -19.99 10.53 21.30
N SER A 26 -18.72 10.73 20.93
CA SER A 26 -18.27 11.70 19.90
C SER A 26 -16.75 11.69 19.73
N SER A 27 -16.33 11.82 18.49
CA SER A 27 -14.97 11.81 17.97
C SER A 27 -14.04 12.83 18.64
N SER A 28 -12.84 12.39 19.00
CA SER A 28 -11.67 13.26 19.19
C SER A 28 -10.48 12.62 18.48
N VAL A 29 -10.10 13.27 17.39
CA VAL A 29 -8.85 13.06 16.67
C VAL A 29 -7.66 13.40 17.58
N ASN A 30 -6.59 12.60 17.45
CA ASN A 30 -5.26 12.80 18.02
C ASN A 30 -5.15 12.89 19.56
N ASP A 31 -4.93 11.73 20.16
CA ASP A 31 -3.88 11.58 21.18
C ASP A 31 -3.50 10.10 21.32
N SER A 32 -2.49 9.67 20.57
CA SER A 32 -1.76 8.43 20.84
C SER A 32 -0.32 8.54 20.33
N ALA A 33 0.39 9.56 20.82
CA ALA A 33 1.82 9.40 21.10
C ALA A 33 1.92 8.82 22.52
N GLY A 34 1.77 7.50 22.65
CA GLY A 34 1.70 6.83 23.95
C GLY A 34 2.05 5.35 23.87
N GLY A 35 3.28 5.03 24.29
CA GLY A 35 3.67 3.69 24.77
C GLY A 35 4.07 2.69 23.69
N ALA A 36 5.32 2.77 23.22
CA ALA A 36 5.99 1.62 22.62
C ALA A 36 6.25 0.55 23.71
N SER A 37 5.24 -0.28 23.95
CA SER A 37 5.41 -1.62 24.54
C SER A 37 4.15 -2.45 24.28
N GLY A 38 4.14 -3.12 23.14
CA GLY A 38 3.22 -4.17 22.74
C GLY A 38 3.73 -4.68 21.41
N ASP A 39 3.89 -5.99 21.25
CA ASP A 39 4.34 -6.62 20.00
C ASP A 39 3.72 -5.89 18.81
N CYS A 40 4.55 -5.39 17.89
CA CYS A 40 4.11 -4.65 16.71
C CYS A 40 3.01 -5.40 15.91
N GLY A 41 2.92 -6.72 16.09
CA GLY A 41 1.90 -7.57 15.52
C GLY A 41 2.42 -8.32 14.30
N SER A 42 1.52 -8.94 13.56
CA SER A 42 1.83 -9.62 12.30
C SER A 42 1.38 -8.78 11.11
N TYR A 43 2.27 -8.57 10.14
CA TYR A 43 1.94 -7.90 8.87
C TYR A 43 2.32 -8.78 7.68
N ALA A 44 1.54 -8.68 6.62
CA ALA A 44 1.76 -9.31 5.34
C ALA A 44 2.11 -8.26 4.28
N ILE A 45 3.28 -8.44 3.66
CA ILE A 45 3.77 -7.61 2.56
C ILE A 45 3.50 -8.34 1.25
N ALA A 46 2.82 -7.70 0.29
CA ALA A 46 2.77 -8.21 -1.07
C ALA A 46 4.17 -8.14 -1.69
N MET A 47 4.59 -9.14 -2.46
CA MET A 47 5.88 -9.17 -3.14
C MET A 47 5.68 -9.21 -4.65
N HIS A 48 5.95 -8.11 -5.32
CA HIS A 48 5.91 -8.05 -6.79
C HIS A 48 7.27 -8.44 -7.39
N ALA A 49 7.27 -8.94 -8.62
CA ALA A 49 8.38 -9.71 -9.17
C ALA A 49 9.53 -8.87 -9.78
N TRP A 50 9.77 -7.64 -9.29
CA TRP A 50 10.94 -6.84 -9.67
C TRP A 50 11.92 -6.63 -8.52
N GLY A 51 13.21 -6.52 -8.88
CA GLY A 51 14.31 -6.46 -7.91
C GLY A 51 14.27 -5.22 -7.01
N GLY A 52 13.85 -4.07 -7.55
CA GLY A 52 13.66 -2.83 -6.79
C GLY A 52 12.66 -2.99 -5.64
N TYR A 53 11.50 -3.59 -5.94
CA TYR A 53 10.49 -3.94 -4.95
C TYR A 53 11.08 -4.81 -3.85
N THR A 54 11.74 -5.89 -4.27
CA THR A 54 12.29 -6.87 -3.33
C THR A 54 13.30 -6.21 -2.39
N ALA A 55 14.19 -5.37 -2.91
CA ALA A 55 15.17 -4.65 -2.11
C ALA A 55 14.49 -3.74 -1.06
N SER A 56 13.54 -2.90 -1.48
CA SER A 56 12.78 -2.02 -0.59
C SER A 56 12.01 -2.79 0.48
N ALA A 57 11.29 -3.84 0.08
CA ALA A 57 10.48 -4.66 0.98
C ALA A 57 11.33 -5.41 2.01
N GLN A 58 12.52 -5.89 1.65
CA GLN A 58 13.42 -6.52 2.63
C GLN A 58 13.96 -5.52 3.65
N VAL A 59 14.32 -4.29 3.24
CA VAL A 59 14.75 -3.25 4.19
C VAL A 59 13.65 -2.93 5.19
N VAL A 60 12.42 -2.71 4.70
CA VAL A 60 11.26 -2.45 5.57
C VAL A 60 10.97 -3.62 6.49
N ALA A 61 10.97 -4.85 5.97
CA ALA A 61 10.73 -6.04 6.77
C ALA A 61 11.78 -6.23 7.87
N GLU A 62 13.05 -5.94 7.59
CA GLU A 62 14.12 -6.12 8.57
C GLU A 62 14.05 -5.07 9.69
N VAL A 63 13.80 -3.80 9.34
CA VAL A 63 13.58 -2.74 10.34
C VAL A 63 12.35 -3.05 11.20
N ALA A 64 11.24 -3.47 10.59
CA ALA A 64 10.03 -3.84 11.31
C ALA A 64 10.28 -5.00 12.29
N LYS A 65 11.04 -6.03 11.89
CA LYS A 65 11.40 -7.13 12.77
C LYS A 65 12.34 -6.71 13.90
N GLN A 66 13.44 -6.03 13.58
CA GLN A 66 14.52 -5.77 14.53
C GLN A 66 14.20 -4.63 15.49
N GLU A 67 13.63 -3.53 14.99
CA GLU A 67 13.43 -2.31 15.77
C GLU A 67 12.05 -2.24 16.42
N LEU A 68 11.04 -2.87 15.79
CA LEU A 68 9.65 -2.79 16.24
C LEU A 68 9.10 -4.13 16.76
N GLY A 69 9.80 -5.24 16.54
CA GLY A 69 9.35 -6.57 16.98
C GLY A 69 8.17 -7.13 16.18
N CYS A 70 7.96 -6.70 14.93
CA CYS A 70 6.87 -7.21 14.10
C CYS A 70 7.17 -8.62 13.58
N THR A 71 6.13 -9.44 13.41
CA THR A 71 6.20 -10.64 12.57
C THR A 71 5.83 -10.26 11.13
N ILE A 72 6.73 -10.48 10.18
CA ILE A 72 6.48 -10.13 8.78
C ILE A 72 6.36 -11.40 7.94
N THR A 73 5.26 -11.51 7.21
CA THR A 73 5.06 -12.49 6.14
C THR A 73 5.13 -11.79 4.79
N GLN A 74 5.56 -12.53 3.76
CA GLN A 74 5.75 -12.01 2.41
C GLN A 74 5.07 -12.97 1.44
N THR A 75 4.19 -12.45 0.61
CA THR A 75 3.39 -13.24 -0.34
C THR A 75 3.59 -12.72 -1.74
N THR A 76 4.07 -13.56 -2.65
CA THR A 76 4.20 -13.19 -4.07
C THR A 76 2.83 -13.03 -4.71
N LEU A 77 2.59 -11.87 -5.32
CA LEU A 77 1.35 -11.52 -6.00
C LEU A 77 1.63 -10.73 -7.27
N GLU A 78 0.67 -10.74 -8.19
CA GLU A 78 0.63 -9.77 -9.29
C GLU A 78 0.24 -8.39 -8.75
N GLU A 79 0.81 -7.33 -9.32
CA GLU A 79 0.45 -5.96 -8.95
C GLU A 79 -0.96 -5.57 -9.42
N GLY A 80 -1.48 -4.45 -8.92
CA GLY A 80 -2.80 -3.96 -9.29
C GLY A 80 -3.94 -4.74 -8.60
N PRO A 81 -5.08 -5.00 -9.30
CA PRO A 81 -6.30 -5.52 -8.70
C PRO A 81 -6.12 -6.77 -7.82
N VAL A 82 -5.29 -7.72 -8.24
CA VAL A 82 -5.02 -8.96 -7.48
C VAL A 82 -4.49 -8.64 -6.08
N THR A 83 -3.57 -7.67 -5.99
CA THR A 83 -3.02 -7.24 -4.70
C THR A 83 -4.06 -6.46 -3.89
N TYR A 84 -4.84 -5.57 -4.50
CA TYR A 84 -5.84 -4.78 -3.77
C TYR A 84 -7.00 -5.64 -3.25
N ASP A 85 -7.44 -6.64 -4.00
CA ASP A 85 -8.41 -7.64 -3.53
C ASP A 85 -7.86 -8.44 -2.35
N ALA A 86 -6.56 -8.80 -2.39
CA ALA A 86 -5.91 -9.48 -1.28
C ALA A 86 -5.80 -8.60 -0.03
N MET A 87 -5.64 -7.27 -0.21
CA MET A 87 -5.70 -6.29 0.88
C MET A 87 -7.10 -6.17 1.47
N GLU A 88 -8.13 -6.04 0.63
CA GLU A 88 -9.52 -5.98 1.09
C GLU A 88 -9.94 -7.27 1.83
N ALA A 89 -9.44 -8.42 1.39
CA ALA A 89 -9.64 -9.69 2.07
C ALA A 89 -8.86 -9.84 3.39
N GLY A 90 -7.99 -8.88 3.73
CA GLY A 90 -7.16 -8.89 4.95
C GLY A 90 -6.02 -9.92 4.91
N THR A 91 -5.63 -10.37 3.71
CA THR A 91 -4.50 -11.31 3.53
C THR A 91 -3.18 -10.62 3.24
N ILE A 92 -3.23 -9.33 2.88
CA ILE A 92 -2.10 -8.43 2.67
C ILE A 92 -2.38 -7.14 3.42
N ASP A 93 -1.39 -6.62 4.14
CA ASP A 93 -1.53 -5.39 4.89
C ASP A 93 -0.86 -4.21 4.19
N VAL A 94 0.20 -4.47 3.41
CA VAL A 94 1.00 -3.39 2.80
C VAL A 94 1.53 -3.73 1.42
N VAL A 95 1.51 -2.71 0.56
CA VAL A 95 2.22 -2.63 -0.72
C VAL A 95 3.27 -1.54 -0.57
N ILE A 96 4.54 -1.90 -0.75
CA ILE A 96 5.67 -0.99 -0.48
C ILE A 96 5.98 -0.10 -1.69
N GLU A 97 5.63 -0.57 -2.88
CA GLU A 97 5.89 0.13 -4.14
C GLU A 97 4.71 -0.09 -5.09
N ASP A 98 3.77 0.84 -5.03
CA ASP A 98 2.69 0.97 -6.00
C ASP A 98 3.10 2.05 -7.02
N TRP A 99 3.18 1.68 -8.31
CA TRP A 99 3.57 2.61 -9.38
C TRP A 99 2.47 3.61 -9.77
N GLY A 100 1.35 3.63 -9.03
CA GLY A 100 0.29 4.61 -9.14
C GLY A 100 -0.65 4.36 -10.31
N GLY A 101 -1.05 5.46 -10.96
CA GLY A 101 -2.04 5.43 -12.05
C GLY A 101 -3.49 5.28 -11.58
N GLY A 102 -3.75 5.36 -10.27
CA GLY A 102 -5.10 5.33 -9.71
C GLY A 102 -5.81 3.98 -9.82
N ARG A 103 -5.08 2.89 -10.09
CA ARG A 103 -5.67 1.54 -10.24
C ARG A 103 -6.30 1.02 -8.94
N TRP A 104 -5.92 1.57 -7.79
CA TRP A 104 -6.49 1.27 -6.47
C TRP A 104 -7.81 2.01 -6.19
N LYS A 105 -8.24 2.94 -7.07
CA LYS A 105 -9.31 3.93 -6.76
C LYS A 105 -10.61 3.29 -6.30
N ASP A 106 -11.01 2.19 -6.92
CA ASP A 106 -12.25 1.50 -6.56
C ASP A 106 -12.20 0.88 -5.16
N TRP A 107 -11.01 0.53 -4.65
CA TRP A 107 -10.80 0.00 -3.30
C TRP A 107 -10.70 1.12 -2.28
N THR A 108 -10.04 2.23 -2.59
CA THR A 108 -9.98 3.39 -1.69
C THR A 108 -11.32 4.10 -1.55
N ASP A 109 -12.07 4.24 -2.64
CA ASP A 109 -13.38 4.92 -2.64
C ASP A 109 -14.40 4.19 -1.74
N ARG A 110 -14.26 2.86 -1.57
CA ARG A 110 -15.07 2.05 -0.64
C ARG A 110 -14.42 1.80 0.72
N GLY A 111 -13.24 2.38 0.98
CA GLY A 111 -12.53 2.28 2.26
C GLY A 111 -11.84 0.95 2.53
N ALA A 112 -11.67 0.10 1.51
CA ALA A 112 -10.99 -1.19 1.62
C ALA A 112 -9.46 -1.05 1.66
N VAL A 113 -8.92 -0.05 0.97
CA VAL A 113 -7.49 0.27 0.95
C VAL A 113 -7.32 1.72 1.37
N VAL A 114 -6.21 2.02 2.03
CA VAL A 114 -5.83 3.39 2.42
C VAL A 114 -4.49 3.73 1.80
N GLU A 115 -4.40 4.88 1.15
CA GLU A 115 -3.13 5.41 0.67
C GLU A 115 -2.30 5.90 1.86
N ALA A 116 -1.12 5.29 2.07
CA ALA A 116 -0.20 5.67 3.14
C ALA A 116 0.71 6.86 2.78
N GLY A 117 0.60 7.38 1.55
CA GLY A 117 1.41 8.46 1.02
C GLY A 117 2.63 7.99 0.21
N GLU A 118 3.36 8.97 -0.33
CA GLU A 118 4.55 8.73 -1.15
C GLU A 118 5.78 8.38 -0.30
N ASN A 119 6.60 7.44 -0.77
CA ASN A 119 7.85 7.03 -0.12
C ASN A 119 9.08 7.82 -0.61
N GLY A 120 8.89 8.81 -1.49
CA GLY A 120 9.95 9.66 -2.04
C GLY A 120 10.69 9.09 -3.25
N ASN A 121 10.37 7.89 -3.72
CA ASN A 121 10.95 7.32 -4.93
C ASN A 121 10.41 8.02 -6.19
N ILE A 122 11.31 8.47 -7.07
CA ILE A 122 10.95 9.00 -8.39
C ILE A 122 11.12 7.87 -9.41
N GLY A 123 10.02 7.18 -9.70
CA GLY A 123 9.96 6.13 -10.70
C GLY A 123 9.88 6.68 -12.13
N ILE A 124 10.62 6.08 -13.06
CA ILE A 124 10.52 6.38 -14.50
C ILE A 124 10.27 5.07 -15.25
N ILE A 125 9.14 5.00 -15.94
CA ILE A 125 8.80 3.92 -16.87
C ILE A 125 8.90 4.50 -18.28
N GLY A 126 9.64 3.82 -19.16
CA GLY A 126 10.02 4.42 -20.43
C GLY A 126 10.52 3.44 -21.47
N MET A 127 10.71 3.96 -22.68
CA MET A 127 11.46 3.30 -23.74
C MET A 127 12.95 3.56 -23.59
N TYR A 128 13.74 2.49 -23.53
CA TYR A 128 15.18 2.56 -23.35
C TYR A 128 15.90 1.93 -24.54
N VAL A 129 16.97 2.60 -24.98
CA VAL A 129 17.96 2.07 -25.91
C VAL A 129 19.32 2.06 -25.23
N ALA A 130 20.23 1.21 -25.69
CA ALA A 130 21.58 1.18 -25.15
C ALA A 130 22.32 2.50 -25.45
N PRO A 131 23.21 2.99 -24.56
CA PRO A 131 23.91 4.27 -24.75
C PRO A 131 24.64 4.39 -26.09
N TRP A 132 25.27 3.31 -26.56
CA TRP A 132 25.97 3.30 -27.86
C TRP A 132 25.04 3.57 -29.05
N MET A 133 23.74 3.24 -28.93
CA MET A 133 22.77 3.54 -29.98
C MET A 133 22.52 5.04 -30.05
N VAL A 134 22.51 5.74 -28.92
CA VAL A 134 22.35 7.20 -28.87
C VAL A 134 23.59 7.88 -29.45
N GLU A 135 24.79 7.38 -29.16
CA GLU A 135 26.03 7.90 -29.75
C GLU A 135 26.05 7.77 -31.28
N LYS A 136 25.51 6.67 -31.81
CA LYS A 136 25.49 6.38 -33.25
C LYS A 136 24.28 7.00 -33.98
N TYR A 137 23.15 7.11 -33.29
CA TYR A 137 21.86 7.58 -33.80
C TYR A 137 21.30 8.66 -32.84
N PRO A 138 21.80 9.90 -32.88
CA PRO A 138 21.50 10.90 -31.84
C PRO A 138 20.02 11.30 -31.69
N ASP A 139 19.19 11.06 -32.71
CA ASP A 139 17.77 11.35 -32.74
C ASP A 139 16.88 10.13 -32.39
N ILE A 140 17.47 9.00 -31.98
CA ILE A 140 16.74 7.75 -31.67
C ILE A 140 15.88 7.84 -30.40
N THR A 141 16.19 8.76 -29.50
CA THR A 141 15.45 8.94 -28.23
C THR A 141 14.15 9.73 -28.38
N ASP A 142 13.92 10.35 -29.55
CA ASP A 142 12.61 10.91 -29.90
C ASP A 142 11.70 9.78 -30.39
N SER A 143 10.59 9.54 -29.68
CA SER A 143 9.65 8.47 -30.01
C SER A 143 9.10 8.56 -31.43
N LYS A 144 9.05 9.77 -32.02
CA LYS A 144 8.59 9.98 -33.41
C LYS A 144 9.56 9.39 -34.44
N ASN A 145 10.83 9.22 -34.07
CA ASN A 145 11.87 8.72 -34.96
C ASN A 145 12.05 7.20 -34.89
N LEU A 146 11.44 6.49 -33.94
CA LEU A 146 11.71 5.06 -33.72
C LEU A 146 11.43 4.19 -34.96
N ASN A 147 10.41 4.52 -35.77
CA ASN A 147 10.12 3.79 -37.00
C ASN A 147 11.23 3.90 -38.07
N LYS A 148 12.03 4.98 -38.06
CA LYS A 148 13.25 5.11 -38.91
C LYS A 148 14.27 4.02 -38.58
N TYR A 149 14.25 3.53 -37.35
CA TYR A 149 15.21 2.59 -36.78
C TYR A 149 14.64 1.18 -36.59
N ALA A 150 13.39 0.92 -36.99
CA ALA A 150 12.72 -0.36 -36.79
C ALA A 150 13.52 -1.55 -37.33
N ASP A 151 14.25 -1.36 -38.43
CA ASP A 151 15.11 -2.38 -39.04
C ASP A 151 16.24 -2.86 -38.12
N LEU A 152 16.72 -2.02 -37.18
CA LEU A 152 17.73 -2.39 -36.19
C LEU A 152 17.21 -3.37 -35.14
N PHE A 153 15.89 -3.43 -34.96
CA PHE A 153 15.22 -4.19 -33.90
C PHE A 153 14.45 -5.38 -34.46
N LYS A 154 14.62 -5.74 -35.73
CA LYS A 154 13.98 -6.94 -36.29
C LYS A 154 14.50 -8.19 -35.61
N THR A 155 13.58 -9.10 -35.30
CA THR A 155 13.89 -10.43 -34.81
C THR A 155 13.27 -11.47 -35.74
N ALA A 156 13.58 -12.75 -35.54
CA ALA A 156 12.94 -13.83 -36.29
C ALA A 156 11.41 -13.85 -36.09
N ASP A 157 10.96 -13.41 -34.91
CA ASP A 157 9.56 -13.47 -34.49
C ASP A 157 8.78 -12.18 -34.75
N SER A 158 9.45 -11.09 -35.16
CA SER A 158 8.82 -9.77 -35.28
C SER A 158 8.03 -9.55 -36.59
N GLY A 159 7.89 -10.58 -37.42
CA GLY A 159 7.09 -10.51 -38.66
C GLY A 159 7.56 -9.44 -39.66
N GLY A 160 8.85 -9.08 -39.62
CA GLY A 160 9.42 -8.02 -40.46
C GLY A 160 9.24 -6.59 -39.91
N LYS A 161 8.73 -6.43 -38.68
CA LYS A 161 8.68 -5.15 -37.96
C LYS A 161 9.83 -5.03 -36.95
N GLY A 162 10.05 -3.83 -36.40
CA GLY A 162 10.94 -3.66 -35.24
C GLY A 162 10.30 -4.26 -33.99
N ALA A 163 11.06 -5.03 -33.22
CA ALA A 163 10.60 -5.61 -31.95
C ALA A 163 10.78 -4.61 -30.80
N TRP A 164 9.75 -4.53 -29.97
CA TRP A 164 9.76 -3.84 -28.70
C TRP A 164 9.65 -4.88 -27.58
N PHE A 165 10.66 -4.97 -26.71
CA PHE A 165 10.65 -5.88 -25.58
C PHE A 165 10.06 -5.17 -24.36
N GLU A 166 8.78 -5.41 -24.12
CA GLU A 166 8.05 -4.91 -22.96
C GLU A 166 8.46 -5.67 -21.67
N GLY A 167 8.10 -5.09 -20.52
CA GLY A 167 8.14 -5.81 -19.25
C GLY A 167 7.20 -7.03 -19.23
N PRO A 168 7.29 -7.87 -18.18
CA PRO A 168 6.39 -9.00 -17.99
C PRO A 168 4.92 -8.59 -18.04
N THR A 169 4.06 -9.52 -18.47
CA THR A 169 2.61 -9.28 -18.49
C THR A 169 2.09 -9.02 -17.07
N GLY A 170 1.21 -8.03 -16.92
CA GLY A 170 0.66 -7.61 -15.63
C GLY A 170 1.46 -6.49 -14.95
N TYR A 171 2.65 -6.16 -15.46
CA TYR A 171 3.41 -5.04 -14.91
C TYR A 171 2.78 -3.71 -15.34
N THR A 172 2.94 -2.67 -14.53
CA THR A 172 2.68 -1.30 -14.94
C THR A 172 3.65 -0.95 -16.07
N THR A 173 3.12 -0.70 -17.26
CA THR A 173 3.89 -0.33 -18.44
C THR A 173 3.27 0.89 -19.12
N ILE A 174 4.00 1.46 -20.09
CA ILE A 174 3.55 2.57 -20.94
C ILE A 174 2.84 2.08 -22.22
N GLY A 175 2.83 0.77 -22.49
CA GLY A 175 2.13 0.17 -23.61
C GLY A 175 1.50 -1.17 -23.21
N GLU A 176 0.22 -1.37 -23.48
CA GLU A 176 -0.30 -2.73 -23.57
C GLU A 176 0.14 -3.30 -24.92
N LYS A 177 1.19 -4.13 -24.92
CA LYS A 177 1.68 -4.98 -26.01
C LYS A 177 1.38 -4.44 -27.42
N MET A 178 2.32 -3.68 -27.99
CA MET A 178 2.35 -3.52 -29.45
C MET A 178 3.18 -4.66 -30.07
N VAL A 179 2.51 -5.57 -30.77
CA VAL A 179 3.13 -6.59 -31.64
C VAL A 179 3.29 -6.08 -33.07
#